data_AF-A0A1A6GYK8-F1
#
_entry.id   AF-A0A1A6GYK8-F1
#
_cell.length_a   1.000
_cell.length_b   1.000
_cell.length_c   1.000
_cell.angle_alpha   90.00
_cell.angle_beta   90.00
_cell.angle_gamma   90.00
#
_symmetry.space_group_name_H-M   'P 1'
#
loop_
_entity.id
_entity.type
_entity.pdbx_description
1 polymer ?
#
loop_
_entity_poly.entity_id
_entity_poly.type
_entity_poly.pdbx_seq_one_letter_code
_entity_poly.pdbx_strand_id
1 'polypeptide(L)'
;MAPEHEIPKIGWYSRFARHPFYGSTGEESSPHFTGQGTLALLQLLSWFSVFQNSLIPTGLAWEDMLLPLYQKYKNAITWGDQDLLNIIFYFNPERLYVFPCQWNYRPDHCMYGSSCKEAEREGVSVLHGNRGVYHDDKQPTFRALYEAIRDFPFQDNLFQSMYYPLQLKFLETVHTLCGRIPQVFLKQIEKTMRRAYEKHVIIHMGPNSMS
;
A
#
# COMPACT_ATOMS: atom_id res chain seq x y z
N MET A 1 8.97 -6.92 0.78
CA MET A 1 9.24 -7.61 2.04
C MET A 1 9.07 -9.06 1.68
N ALA A 2 8.38 -9.97 2.35
CA ALA A 2 7.90 -11.21 1.73
C ALA A 2 6.59 -11.60 2.44
N PRO A 3 5.75 -12.54 1.95
CA PRO A 3 4.37 -12.77 2.38
C PRO A 3 4.27 -13.25 3.84
N GLU A 4 5.42 -13.45 4.50
CA GLU A 4 5.48 -13.61 5.93
C GLU A 4 4.73 -12.50 6.67
N HIS A 5 4.72 -11.25 6.19
CA HIS A 5 4.22 -10.11 6.97
C HIS A 5 2.70 -10.05 7.15
N GLU A 6 1.91 -10.90 6.49
CA GLU A 6 0.42 -10.77 6.49
C GLU A 6 -0.32 -11.92 7.18
N ILE A 7 0.38 -13.03 7.44
CA ILE A 7 -0.21 -14.21 8.07
C ILE A 7 0.36 -14.33 9.48
N PRO A 8 -0.46 -14.32 10.55
CA PRO A 8 0.01 -14.33 11.94
C PRO A 8 0.98 -15.45 12.30
N LYS A 9 0.91 -16.59 11.63
CA LYS A 9 1.82 -17.71 11.88
C LYS A 9 3.22 -17.51 11.31
N ILE A 10 3.38 -16.68 10.29
CA ILE A 10 4.66 -16.44 9.62
C ILE A 10 5.15 -14.99 9.77
N GLY A 11 4.28 -14.08 10.20
CA GLY A 11 4.51 -12.67 10.53
C GLY A 11 5.79 -12.41 11.29
N TRP A 12 6.54 -11.38 10.89
CA TRP A 12 7.69 -10.96 11.68
C TRP A 12 7.24 -10.41 13.03
N TYR A 13 6.21 -9.54 13.07
CA TYR A 13 5.74 -8.94 14.33
C TYR A 13 5.30 -9.99 15.34
N SER A 14 4.47 -10.95 14.93
CA SER A 14 4.00 -12.02 15.81
C SER A 14 5.10 -12.96 16.30
N ARG A 15 6.23 -13.07 15.58
CA ARG A 15 7.32 -14.01 15.90
C ARG A 15 8.50 -13.37 16.62
N PHE A 16 8.80 -12.11 16.32
CA PHE A 16 10.08 -11.49 16.67
C PHE A 16 9.95 -10.15 17.37
N ALA A 17 8.80 -9.46 17.28
CA ALA A 17 8.65 -8.17 17.94
C ALA A 17 8.78 -8.32 19.46
N ARG A 18 9.56 -7.42 20.06
CA ARG A 18 9.77 -7.33 21.52
C ARG A 18 9.18 -6.04 22.10
N HIS A 19 8.27 -5.43 21.38
CA HIS A 19 7.53 -4.25 21.76
C HIS A 19 6.05 -4.44 21.40
N PRO A 20 5.12 -3.67 21.99
CA PRO A 20 3.73 -3.70 21.59
C PRO A 20 3.55 -3.30 20.12
N PHE A 21 2.60 -3.89 19.42
CA PHE A 21 2.31 -3.61 18.01
C PHE A 21 0.82 -3.75 17.71
N TYR A 22 0.29 -2.99 16.75
CA TYR A 22 -1.14 -2.96 16.47
C TYR A 22 -1.67 -4.31 15.94
N GLY A 23 -2.86 -4.73 16.39
CA GLY A 23 -3.50 -5.97 15.89
C GLY A 23 -2.73 -7.25 16.23
N SER A 24 -2.88 -8.30 15.41
CA SER A 24 -2.19 -9.58 15.61
C SER A 24 -0.81 -9.66 14.97
N THR A 25 -0.48 -8.70 14.11
CA THR A 25 0.68 -8.79 13.24
C THR A 25 1.28 -7.42 12.86
N GLY A 26 0.90 -6.36 13.56
CA GLY A 26 1.37 -4.99 13.36
C GLY A 26 0.41 -4.14 12.51
N GLU A 27 0.70 -2.86 12.33
CA GLU A 27 0.04 -1.98 11.36
C GLU A 27 0.20 -2.48 9.92
N GLU A 28 1.23 -3.31 9.71
CA GLU A 28 1.44 -4.08 8.50
C GLU A 28 0.71 -5.42 8.48
N SER A 29 -0.28 -5.64 9.35
CA SER A 29 -1.31 -6.67 9.19
C SER A 29 -2.25 -6.75 10.39
N SER A 30 -3.53 -6.48 10.13
CA SER A 30 -4.63 -6.85 11.01
C SER A 30 -5.36 -8.06 10.43
N PRO A 31 -5.73 -9.08 11.22
CA PRO A 31 -6.16 -10.38 10.70
C PRO A 31 -7.64 -10.42 10.27
N HIS A 32 -8.40 -9.34 10.46
CA HIS A 32 -9.83 -9.30 10.09
C HIS A 32 -10.09 -8.76 8.67
N PHE A 33 -9.04 -8.37 7.95
CA PHE A 33 -9.07 -8.10 6.52
C PHE A 33 -7.81 -8.72 5.90
N THR A 34 -8.00 -9.69 5.00
CA THR A 34 -6.91 -10.32 4.26
C THR A 34 -6.15 -9.27 3.44
N GLY A 35 -4.83 -9.21 3.62
CA GLY A 35 -3.94 -8.18 3.08
C GLY A 35 -3.64 -7.15 4.17
N GLN A 36 -2.39 -6.88 4.52
CA GLN A 36 -1.72 -5.70 3.97
C GLN A 36 -0.36 -5.44 4.57
N GLY A 37 0.66 -5.19 3.75
CA GLY A 37 1.48 -4.01 4.01
C GLY A 37 0.60 -2.78 3.81
N THR A 38 0.46 -1.87 4.77
CA THR A 38 -0.47 -0.74 4.68
C THR A 38 0.25 0.60 4.49
N LEU A 39 -0.30 1.47 3.64
CA LEU A 39 -0.23 2.92 3.85
C LEU A 39 -1.30 3.20 4.92
N ALA A 40 -0.96 3.76 6.06
CA ALA A 40 -1.95 4.14 7.06
C ALA A 40 -2.36 5.60 6.87
N LEU A 41 -3.66 5.90 6.89
CA LEU A 41 -4.07 7.26 7.26
C LEU A 41 -4.15 7.30 8.78
N LEU A 42 -3.34 8.14 9.40
CA LEU A 42 -3.58 8.52 10.78
C LEU A 42 -4.88 9.35 10.77
N GLN A 43 -5.95 8.84 11.39
CA GLN A 43 -7.10 9.69 11.72
C GLN A 43 -6.70 10.57 12.90
N LEU A 44 -5.83 11.55 12.64
CA LEU A 44 -5.50 12.62 13.58
C LEU A 44 -6.67 13.60 13.58
N LEU A 45 -7.81 13.19 14.13
CA LEU A 45 -9.02 14.03 14.18
C LEU A 45 -8.85 15.27 15.08
N SER A 46 -7.72 15.42 15.79
CA SER A 46 -7.37 16.66 16.48
C SER A 46 -5.91 16.65 16.93
N TRP A 47 -5.19 17.74 16.69
CA TRP A 47 -3.86 18.03 17.25
C TRP A 47 -3.85 17.96 18.79
N PHE A 48 -5.00 18.18 19.44
CA PHE A 48 -5.19 18.11 20.90
C PHE A 48 -5.55 16.73 21.42
N SER A 49 -5.55 15.69 20.58
CA SER A 49 -5.91 14.35 21.02
C SER A 49 -4.87 13.79 21.97
N VAL A 50 -5.30 13.45 23.18
CA VAL A 50 -4.49 12.74 24.17
C VAL A 50 -4.54 11.26 23.86
N PHE A 51 -3.40 10.62 23.63
CA PHE A 51 -3.27 9.20 23.33
C PHE A 51 -2.89 8.41 24.57
N GLN A 52 -3.52 7.25 24.74
CA GLN A 52 -3.11 6.26 25.72
C GLN A 52 -1.71 5.76 25.35
N ASN A 53 -0.86 5.57 26.35
CA ASN A 53 0.51 5.11 26.13
C ASN A 53 1.07 4.42 27.36
N SER A 54 2.25 3.82 27.20
CA SER A 54 2.94 3.08 28.26
C SER A 54 3.92 3.92 29.10
N LEU A 55 3.91 5.25 28.94
CA LEU A 55 4.81 6.18 29.63
C LEU A 55 4.13 6.82 30.85
N ILE A 56 2.94 7.41 30.66
CA ILE A 56 2.17 8.04 31.73
C ILE A 56 0.67 7.69 31.67
N PRO A 57 -0.02 7.52 32.82
CA PRO A 57 -1.43 7.13 32.85
C PRO A 57 -2.40 8.17 32.26
N THR A 58 -2.04 9.45 32.30
CA THR A 58 -2.88 10.55 31.81
C THR A 58 -2.91 10.65 30.28
N GLY A 59 -2.05 9.90 29.59
CA GLY A 59 -1.84 10.04 28.15
C GLY A 59 -1.00 11.26 27.79
N LEU A 60 -0.60 11.34 26.52
CA LEU A 60 0.24 12.40 25.95
C LEU A 60 -0.29 12.83 24.58
N ALA A 61 0.04 14.05 24.16
CA ALA A 61 -0.15 14.46 22.78
C ALA A 61 0.82 13.70 21.86
N TRP A 62 0.47 13.59 20.58
CA TRP A 62 1.27 12.89 19.58
C TRP A 62 2.74 13.33 19.57
N GLU A 63 2.95 14.64 19.51
CA GLU A 63 4.27 15.28 19.44
C GLU A 63 5.13 15.01 20.68
N ASP A 64 4.51 14.87 21.85
CA ASP A 64 5.20 14.59 23.11
C ASP A 64 5.51 13.10 23.30
N MET A 65 4.90 12.20 22.51
CA MET A 65 5.08 10.76 22.66
C MET A 65 6.27 10.19 21.90
N LEU A 66 6.59 10.71 20.71
CA LEU A 66 7.50 10.04 19.78
C LEU A 66 8.90 9.84 20.37
N LEU A 67 9.52 10.90 20.90
CA LEU A 67 10.88 10.83 21.43
C LEU A 67 10.95 9.95 22.70
N PRO A 68 10.07 10.10 23.71
CA PRO A 68 10.08 9.22 24.87
C PRO A 68 9.80 7.74 24.54
N LEU A 69 8.88 7.45 23.60
CA LEU A 69 8.64 6.09 23.13
C LEU A 69 9.88 5.51 22.43
N TYR A 70 10.52 6.28 21.56
CA TYR A 70 11.78 5.88 20.94
C TYR A 70 12.85 5.58 21.99
N GLN A 71 13.06 6.45 22.97
CA GLN A 71 14.05 6.22 24.02
C GLN A 71 13.76 4.96 24.84
N LYS A 72 12.49 4.68 25.14
CA LYS A 72 12.05 3.48 25.86
C LYS A 72 12.30 2.20 25.06
N TYR A 73 11.98 2.20 23.77
CA TYR A 73 12.00 1.01 22.92
C TYR A 73 13.19 0.93 21.95
N LYS A 74 14.17 1.84 22.01
CA LYS A 74 15.31 1.92 21.06
C LYS A 74 16.08 0.61 20.84
N ASN A 75 16.13 -0.27 21.85
CA ASN A 75 16.81 -1.56 21.78
C ASN A 75 15.91 -2.71 21.29
N ALA A 76 14.61 -2.47 21.17
CA ALA A 76 13.60 -3.43 20.72
C ALA A 76 13.03 -3.10 19.33
N ILE A 77 13.04 -1.81 18.95
CA ILE A 77 12.62 -1.32 17.64
C ILE A 77 13.60 -1.82 16.57
N THR A 78 13.07 -2.40 15.50
CA THR A 78 13.82 -2.82 14.31
C THR A 78 13.53 -1.90 13.12
N TRP A 79 12.30 -1.42 12.99
CA TRP A 79 11.81 -0.62 11.89
C TRP A 79 11.37 0.78 12.32
N GLY A 80 12.24 1.46 13.06
CA GLY A 80 12.20 2.90 13.33
C GLY A 80 10.80 3.50 13.54
N ASP A 81 10.36 4.26 12.54
CA ASP A 81 9.07 4.94 12.49
C ASP A 81 7.88 3.98 12.48
N GLN A 82 7.90 2.94 11.66
CA GLN A 82 6.84 1.93 11.58
C GLN A 82 6.59 1.26 12.94
N ASP A 83 7.64 0.97 13.71
CA ASP A 83 7.50 0.40 15.05
C ASP A 83 6.94 1.39 16.06
N LEU A 84 7.30 2.67 15.95
CA LEU A 84 6.73 3.71 16.81
C LEU A 84 5.23 3.88 16.58
N LEU A 85 4.79 3.90 15.32
CA LEU A 85 3.37 3.93 14.98
C LEU A 85 2.66 2.70 15.56
N ASN A 86 3.20 1.51 15.32
CA ASN A 86 2.73 0.25 15.90
C ASN A 86 2.53 0.28 17.41
N ILE A 87 3.50 0.82 18.14
CA ILE A 87 3.44 0.96 19.59
C ILE A 87 2.31 1.92 20.00
N ILE A 88 2.16 3.05 19.29
CA ILE A 88 1.12 4.04 19.58
C ILE A 88 -0.27 3.41 19.35
N PHE A 89 -0.49 2.79 18.20
CA PHE A 89 -1.81 2.26 17.85
C PHE A 89 -2.14 0.94 18.54
N TYR A 90 -1.17 0.21 19.10
CA TYR A 90 -1.47 -0.87 20.05
C TYR A 90 -2.34 -0.40 21.22
N PHE A 91 -2.05 0.79 21.76
CA PHE A 91 -2.82 1.38 22.86
C PHE A 91 -4.04 2.19 22.40
N ASN A 92 -4.13 2.52 21.11
CA ASN A 92 -5.19 3.38 20.56
C ASN A 92 -5.74 2.80 19.25
N PRO A 93 -6.22 1.55 19.23
CA PRO A 93 -6.54 0.85 17.99
C PRO A 93 -7.68 1.50 17.20
N GLU A 94 -8.52 2.29 17.85
CA GLU A 94 -9.64 3.04 17.28
C GLU A 94 -9.21 4.26 16.47
N ARG A 95 -7.95 4.70 16.59
CA ARG A 95 -7.42 5.93 15.95
C ARG A 95 -6.68 5.67 14.65
N LEU A 96 -6.61 4.40 14.23
CA LEU A 96 -5.94 4.00 13.00
C LEU A 96 -6.99 3.65 11.95
N TYR A 97 -6.93 4.33 10.80
CA TYR A 97 -7.68 3.91 9.62
C TYR A 97 -6.77 3.12 8.68
N VAL A 98 -7.03 1.82 8.63
CA VAL A 98 -6.30 0.88 7.77
C VAL A 98 -6.93 0.91 6.39
N PHE A 99 -6.12 1.20 5.36
CA PHE A 99 -6.58 1.10 3.98
C PHE A 99 -6.82 -0.36 3.58
N PRO A 100 -7.29 -0.63 2.35
CA PRO A 100 -7.23 -1.97 1.72
C PRO A 100 -5.93 -2.24 0.92
N CYS A 101 -5.56 -3.51 0.69
CA CYS A 101 -4.24 -3.90 0.13
C CYS A 101 -3.85 -3.35 -1.23
N GLN A 102 -4.82 -3.03 -2.08
CA GLN A 102 -4.55 -2.40 -3.36
C GLN A 102 -3.92 -1.00 -3.21
N TRP A 103 -4.01 -0.38 -2.03
CA TRP A 103 -3.43 0.94 -1.74
C TRP A 103 -2.01 0.89 -1.21
N ASN A 104 -1.39 -0.28 -1.07
CA ASN A 104 0.04 -0.38 -0.75
C ASN A 104 0.58 -1.73 -1.24
N TYR A 105 0.37 -2.00 -2.52
CA TYR A 105 0.67 -3.30 -3.11
C TYR A 105 2.19 -3.49 -3.25
N ARG A 106 2.73 -4.42 -2.48
CA ARG A 106 4.13 -4.87 -2.46
C ARG A 106 4.32 -6.15 -3.27
N PRO A 107 5.57 -6.51 -3.65
CA PRO A 107 5.86 -7.79 -4.32
C PRO A 107 5.41 -9.01 -3.52
N ASP A 108 5.33 -8.85 -2.20
CA ASP A 108 4.92 -9.85 -1.21
C ASP A 108 3.56 -10.45 -1.54
N HIS A 109 2.68 -9.63 -2.11
CA HIS A 109 1.32 -10.02 -2.47
C HIS A 109 1.23 -10.91 -3.71
N CYS A 110 2.33 -11.14 -4.44
CA CYS A 110 2.33 -11.95 -5.65
C CYS A 110 3.52 -12.91 -5.77
N MET A 111 4.61 -12.68 -5.04
CA MET A 111 5.86 -13.43 -5.20
C MET A 111 5.79 -14.89 -4.70
N TYR A 112 4.74 -15.28 -3.97
CA TYR A 112 4.44 -16.69 -3.60
C TYR A 112 3.00 -17.10 -3.94
N GLY A 113 2.35 -16.36 -4.84
CA GLY A 113 0.91 -16.46 -5.11
C GLY A 113 0.18 -15.19 -4.67
N SER A 114 -1.02 -14.99 -5.23
CA SER A 114 -1.82 -13.79 -4.98
C SER A 114 -2.43 -13.82 -3.58
N SER A 115 -2.07 -12.87 -2.71
CA SER A 115 -2.60 -12.74 -1.34
C SER A 115 -3.57 -11.57 -1.14
N CYS A 116 -3.74 -10.70 -2.14
CA CYS A 116 -4.55 -9.48 -2.05
C CYS A 116 -5.77 -9.55 -2.98
N LYS A 117 -6.92 -9.97 -2.44
CA LYS A 117 -8.17 -10.15 -3.19
C LYS A 117 -8.72 -8.83 -3.70
N GLU A 118 -8.52 -7.75 -2.96
CA GLU A 118 -8.99 -6.42 -3.31
C GLU A 118 -8.21 -5.88 -4.52
N ALA A 119 -6.92 -6.20 -4.67
CA ALA A 119 -6.19 -5.89 -5.91
C ALA A 119 -6.65 -6.75 -7.09
N GLU A 120 -7.03 -8.01 -6.88
CA GLU A 120 -7.63 -8.82 -7.94
C GLU A 120 -8.97 -8.22 -8.41
N ARG A 121 -9.80 -7.75 -7.48
CA ARG A 121 -11.10 -7.15 -7.78
C ARG A 121 -10.98 -5.75 -8.37
N GLU A 122 -10.28 -4.86 -7.69
CA GLU A 122 -10.24 -3.42 -7.99
C GLU A 122 -9.03 -3.00 -8.82
N GLY A 123 -7.95 -3.76 -8.80
CA GLY A 123 -6.67 -3.39 -9.39
C GLY A 123 -5.80 -2.61 -8.42
N VAL A 124 -4.48 -2.71 -8.57
CA VAL A 124 -3.48 -2.03 -7.75
C VAL A 124 -3.60 -0.51 -7.92
N SER A 125 -3.94 0.20 -6.85
CA SER A 125 -4.08 1.66 -6.82
C SER A 125 -2.76 2.35 -6.50
N VAL A 126 -1.96 1.79 -5.60
CA VAL A 126 -0.61 2.26 -5.29
C VAL A 126 0.33 1.08 -5.25
N LEU A 127 1.36 1.13 -6.09
CA LEU A 127 2.45 0.18 -6.09
C LEU A 127 3.52 0.67 -5.10
N HIS A 128 4.01 -0.22 -4.23
CA HIS A 128 5.01 0.09 -3.22
C HIS A 128 6.36 -0.55 -3.58
N GLY A 129 7.41 0.28 -3.68
CA GLY A 129 8.75 -0.11 -4.13
C GLY A 129 9.70 -0.60 -3.04
N ASN A 130 9.20 -1.36 -2.05
CA ASN A 130 10.03 -1.79 -0.92
C ASN A 130 11.20 -2.67 -1.38
N ARG A 131 12.28 -2.66 -0.60
CA ARG A 131 13.51 -3.41 -0.92
C ARG A 131 14.14 -3.04 -2.28
N GLY A 132 13.79 -1.89 -2.86
CA GLY A 132 14.39 -1.40 -4.09
C GLY A 132 13.88 -2.06 -5.38
N VAL A 133 12.70 -2.70 -5.35
CA VAL A 133 12.15 -3.48 -6.48
C VAL A 133 11.85 -2.68 -7.76
N TYR A 134 11.94 -1.35 -7.71
CA TYR A 134 11.88 -0.49 -8.91
C TYR A 134 13.20 -0.40 -9.66
N HIS A 135 14.29 -0.80 -9.01
CA HIS A 135 15.66 -0.59 -9.50
C HIS A 135 16.47 -1.88 -9.52
N ASP A 136 15.86 -3.02 -9.19
CA ASP A 136 16.47 -4.34 -9.30
C ASP A 136 15.71 -5.24 -10.29
N ASP A 137 16.31 -6.38 -10.61
CA ASP A 137 15.73 -7.38 -11.52
C ASP A 137 15.03 -8.53 -10.77
N LYS A 138 14.82 -8.39 -9.45
CA LYS A 138 14.16 -9.44 -8.65
C LYS A 138 12.66 -9.45 -8.91
N GLN A 139 12.07 -8.31 -9.23
CA GLN A 139 10.64 -8.14 -9.50
C GLN A 139 10.42 -7.30 -10.76
N PRO A 140 10.70 -7.87 -11.95
CA PRO A 140 10.68 -7.12 -13.21
C PRO A 140 9.32 -6.51 -13.55
N THR A 141 8.21 -7.10 -13.07
CA THR A 141 6.87 -6.51 -13.22
C THR A 141 6.73 -5.16 -12.51
N PHE A 142 7.32 -5.02 -11.31
CA PHE A 142 7.27 -3.77 -10.54
C PHE A 142 8.10 -2.69 -11.22
N ARG A 143 9.31 -3.05 -11.64
CA ARG A 143 10.20 -2.18 -12.41
C ARG A 143 9.56 -1.74 -13.74
N ALA A 144 8.94 -2.65 -14.49
CA ALA A 144 8.29 -2.33 -15.76
C ALA A 144 7.17 -1.29 -15.60
N LEU A 145 6.33 -1.42 -14.56
CA LEU A 145 5.29 -0.43 -14.27
C LEU A 145 5.88 0.90 -13.82
N TYR A 146 6.89 0.88 -12.94
CA TYR A 146 7.57 2.08 -12.48
C TYR A 146 8.20 2.86 -13.65
N GLU A 147 8.93 2.19 -14.53
CA GLU A 147 9.52 2.79 -15.73
C GLU A 147 8.44 3.38 -16.65
N ALA A 148 7.35 2.65 -16.88
CA ALA A 148 6.25 3.14 -17.72
C ALA A 148 5.63 4.42 -17.16
N ILE A 149 5.43 4.52 -15.83
CA ILE A 149 4.88 5.72 -15.19
C ILE A 149 5.90 6.87 -15.21
N ARG A 150 7.19 6.57 -14.92
CA ARG A 150 8.27 7.57 -14.91
C ARG A 150 8.48 8.19 -16.30
N ASP A 151 8.45 7.37 -17.33
CA ASP A 151 8.76 7.75 -18.71
C ASP A 151 7.52 8.24 -19.48
N PHE A 152 6.33 8.18 -18.87
CA PHE A 152 5.08 8.65 -19.49
C PHE A 152 5.06 10.19 -19.60
N PRO A 153 5.00 10.75 -20.82
CA PRO A 153 4.94 12.20 -20.99
C PRO A 153 3.58 12.75 -20.55
N PHE A 154 3.59 13.92 -19.88
CA PHE A 154 2.37 14.57 -19.45
C PHE A 154 1.49 14.94 -20.66
N GLN A 155 0.18 14.67 -20.58
CA GLN A 155 -0.84 14.86 -21.63
C GLN A 155 -0.74 13.95 -22.86
N ASP A 156 0.16 12.97 -22.88
CA ASP A 156 0.24 12.03 -23.99
C ASP A 156 -0.93 11.02 -23.96
N ASN A 157 -1.09 10.27 -25.05
CA ASN A 157 -2.13 9.26 -25.17
C ASN A 157 -1.87 8.08 -24.22
N LEU A 158 -2.72 7.96 -23.20
CA LEU A 158 -2.59 6.92 -22.16
C LEU A 158 -2.58 5.49 -22.72
N PHE A 159 -3.28 5.24 -23.83
CA PHE A 159 -3.31 3.93 -24.45
C PHE A 159 -2.02 3.63 -25.22
N GLN A 160 -1.67 4.50 -26.17
CA GLN A 160 -0.53 4.29 -27.08
C GLN A 160 0.81 4.43 -26.36
N SER A 161 0.95 5.40 -25.46
CA SER A 161 2.23 5.77 -24.86
C SER A 161 2.51 5.08 -23.52
N MET A 162 1.49 4.46 -22.90
CA MET A 162 1.68 3.76 -21.62
C MET A 162 1.07 2.36 -21.62
N TYR A 163 -0.25 2.24 -21.81
CA TYR A 163 -0.97 0.97 -21.60
C TYR A 163 -0.48 -0.15 -22.53
N TYR A 164 -0.44 0.09 -23.85
CA TYR A 164 -0.04 -0.91 -24.83
C TYR A 164 1.45 -1.31 -24.70
N PRO A 165 2.41 -0.36 -24.59
CA PRO A 165 3.81 -0.71 -24.32
C PRO A 165 4.00 -1.49 -23.02
N LEU A 166 3.26 -1.12 -21.97
CA LEU A 166 3.32 -1.83 -20.68
C LEU A 166 2.78 -3.26 -20.77
N GLN A 167 1.69 -3.48 -21.52
CA GLN A 167 1.18 -4.83 -21.79
C GLN A 167 2.26 -5.70 -22.44
N LEU A 168 2.98 -5.17 -23.45
CA LEU A 168 4.08 -5.89 -24.09
C LEU A 168 5.21 -6.19 -23.11
N LYS A 169 5.64 -5.20 -22.32
CA LYS A 169 6.65 -5.41 -21.26
C LYS A 169 6.23 -6.51 -20.29
N PHE A 170 4.96 -6.59 -19.90
CA PHE A 170 4.50 -7.62 -18.98
C PHE A 170 4.59 -9.04 -19.55
N LEU A 171 4.49 -9.22 -20.87
CA LEU A 171 4.73 -10.52 -21.51
C LEU A 171 6.15 -11.05 -21.29
N GLU A 172 7.13 -10.15 -21.12
CA GLU A 172 8.52 -10.51 -20.81
C GLU A 172 8.70 -10.95 -19.34
N THR A 173 7.76 -10.62 -18.47
CA THR A 173 7.86 -10.87 -17.01
C THR A 173 7.16 -12.15 -16.53
N VAL A 174 6.50 -12.90 -17.42
CA VAL A 174 5.67 -14.09 -17.10
C VAL A 174 6.43 -15.26 -16.47
N HIS A 175 7.76 -15.22 -16.52
CA HIS A 175 8.63 -16.18 -15.83
C HIS A 175 8.55 -16.03 -14.30
N THR A 176 8.10 -14.88 -13.79
CA THR A 176 7.83 -14.64 -12.36
C THR A 176 6.35 -14.84 -12.01
N LEU A 177 6.03 -15.12 -10.74
CA LEU A 177 4.64 -15.26 -10.30
C LEU A 177 3.85 -13.94 -10.42
N CYS A 178 4.49 -12.80 -10.11
CA CYS A 178 3.90 -11.48 -10.29
C CYS A 178 3.61 -11.17 -11.77
N GLY A 179 4.49 -11.55 -12.68
CA GLY A 179 4.29 -11.35 -14.11
C GLY A 179 3.20 -12.22 -14.73
N ARG A 180 2.72 -13.26 -14.05
CA ARG A 180 1.58 -14.09 -14.48
C ARG A 180 0.22 -13.49 -14.15
N ILE A 181 0.18 -12.38 -13.41
CA ILE A 181 -1.05 -11.67 -13.06
C ILE A 181 -1.07 -10.21 -13.56
N PRO A 182 -0.71 -9.92 -14.82
CA PRO A 182 -0.59 -8.55 -15.32
C PRO A 182 -1.90 -7.74 -15.18
N GLN A 183 -3.05 -8.42 -15.18
CA GLN A 183 -4.37 -7.81 -15.03
C GLN A 183 -4.53 -6.99 -13.74
N VAL A 184 -3.86 -7.37 -12.63
CA VAL A 184 -4.01 -6.62 -11.37
C VAL A 184 -3.34 -5.25 -11.46
N PHE A 185 -2.26 -5.14 -12.23
CA PHE A 185 -1.52 -3.89 -12.42
C PHE A 185 -2.16 -2.99 -13.49
N LEU A 186 -2.78 -3.57 -14.52
CA LEU A 186 -3.39 -2.82 -15.63
C LEU A 186 -4.77 -2.25 -15.30
N LYS A 187 -5.53 -2.89 -14.41
CA LYS A 187 -6.95 -2.59 -14.18
C LYS A 187 -7.22 -1.13 -13.79
N GLN A 188 -6.37 -0.48 -12.99
CA GLN A 188 -6.56 0.94 -12.65
C GLN A 188 -6.26 1.88 -13.82
N ILE A 189 -5.31 1.51 -14.69
CA ILE A 189 -5.03 2.26 -15.92
C ILE A 189 -6.23 2.16 -16.85
N GLU A 190 -6.81 0.97 -17.03
CA GLU A 190 -8.03 0.76 -17.83
C GLU A 190 -9.22 1.59 -17.31
N LYS A 191 -9.44 1.58 -15.98
CA LYS A 191 -10.46 2.41 -15.33
C LYS A 191 -10.23 3.90 -15.59
N THR A 192 -8.98 4.36 -15.53
CA THR A 192 -8.61 5.75 -15.80
C THR A 192 -8.86 6.13 -17.25
N MET A 193 -8.44 5.28 -18.20
CA MET A 193 -8.73 5.48 -19.63
C MET A 193 -10.23 5.58 -19.89
N ARG A 194 -11.03 4.68 -19.31
CA ARG A 194 -12.49 4.68 -19.46
C ARG A 194 -13.11 5.99 -18.95
N ARG A 195 -12.74 6.42 -17.73
CA ARG A 195 -13.23 7.68 -17.14
C ARG A 195 -12.82 8.90 -17.96
N ALA A 196 -11.59 8.92 -18.47
CA ALA A 196 -11.13 9.99 -19.34
C ALA A 196 -11.95 10.03 -20.64
N TYR A 197 -12.19 8.88 -21.27
CA TYR A 197 -13.03 8.78 -22.47
C TYR A 197 -14.47 9.25 -22.21
N GLU A 198 -15.13 8.74 -21.16
CA GLU A 198 -16.49 9.13 -20.79
C GLU A 198 -16.60 10.64 -20.55
N LYS A 199 -15.64 11.24 -19.83
CA LYS A 199 -15.63 12.70 -19.60
C LYS A 199 -15.50 13.49 -20.89
N HIS A 200 -14.66 13.08 -21.84
CA HIS A 200 -14.50 13.79 -23.11
C HIS A 200 -15.74 13.62 -24.01
N VAL A 201 -16.31 12.41 -24.11
CA VAL A 201 -17.47 12.16 -24.97
C VAL A 201 -18.75 12.80 -24.42
N ILE A 202 -19.00 12.72 -23.11
CA ILE A 202 -20.22 13.27 -22.49
C ILE A 202 -20.20 14.82 -22.50
N ILE A 203 -19.03 15.45 -22.39
CA ILE A 203 -18.92 16.92 -22.49
C ILE A 203 -19.11 17.40 -23.94
N HIS A 204 -18.66 16.62 -24.93
CA HIS A 204 -18.82 16.98 -26.35
C HIS A 204 -20.18 16.62 -26.94
N MET A 205 -20.93 15.69 -26.32
CA MET A 205 -22.32 15.36 -26.65
C MET A 205 -23.28 16.03 -25.66
N GLY A 206 -23.22 17.36 -25.52
CA GLY A 206 -24.14 18.11 -24.64
C GLY A 206 -25.61 17.70 -24.83
N PRO A 207 -26.48 17.91 -23.83
CA PRO A 207 -27.88 17.47 -23.90
C PRO A 207 -28.46 18.01 -25.19
N ASN A 208 -28.92 17.12 -26.07
CA ASN A 208 -29.70 17.52 -27.24
C ASN A 208 -30.83 18.40 -26.71
N SER A 209 -30.72 19.72 -26.96
CA SER A 209 -31.86 20.60 -26.92
C SER A 209 -32.78 20.13 -28.04
N MET A 210 -33.64 19.16 -27.72
CA MET A 210 -34.81 18.87 -28.52
C MET A 210 -35.67 20.12 -28.47
N SER A 211 -35.51 20.95 -29.50
CA SER A 211 -36.44 21.99 -29.92
C SER A 211 -37.79 21.38 -30.30
#